data_AF-A0A3P7EN32-F1
#
_entry.id   AF-A0A3P7EN32-F1
#
_cell.length_a   1.000
_cell.length_b   1.000
_cell.length_c   1.000
_cell.angle_alpha   90.00
_cell.angle_beta   90.00
_cell.angle_gamma   90.00
#
_symmetry.space_group_name_H-M   'P 1'
#
loop_
_entity.id
_entity.type
_entity.pdbx_description
1 polymer ?
#
loop_
_entity_poly.entity_id
_entity_poly.type
_entity_poly.pdbx_seq_one_letter_code
_entity_poly.pdbx_strand_id
1 'polypeptide(L)'
;MKAGVMAGSNSKDAGLSFNSLLHLQGGLSSGSPEMEFYTWVNNLSSPETREKALLELCKMRETLPDFAPLLWYSFGTVAALLQEITAVYPFISPPNLTAHQSNRVCNALALLQCLASHPVTRTEFLKAQIPLYLYNFLSTTSRNRPFEYLRLTSLGVIGALAKTDEPDAISFLLNTEIIPLCLHIMETGSELSKTVATFIMQKLLQDNNGLDYICHTYERFAHVATVLSTMVEQLAKEQSTRLLKHVIRCYQRLCDNSRARDALRNCLPEALRDNTFTAQLVDEPATQRCLALLVEQLARPAVPAAAGVPGAPGEGIGNASVTDVGTGGVSGIIEGNSPSVGTNASVPPSSNPPPMKTALEAQEGVPKPDSS
;
A
#
# COMPACT_ATOMS: atom_id res chain seq x y z
N MET A 1 19.96 -16.37 -51.64
CA MET A 1 18.60 -16.34 -52.23
C MET A 1 17.85 -17.52 -51.62
N LYS A 2 16.76 -17.47 -50.84
CA LYS A 2 15.71 -16.53 -50.40
C LYS A 2 15.50 -16.82 -48.89
N ALA A 3 15.33 -15.90 -47.93
CA ALA A 3 14.32 -14.86 -47.66
C ALA A 3 12.89 -15.37 -47.32
N GLY A 4 12.47 -15.12 -46.06
CA GLY A 4 11.08 -15.08 -45.55
C GLY A 4 10.70 -16.21 -44.56
N VAL A 5 10.00 -16.04 -43.43
CA VAL A 5 9.31 -14.92 -42.75
C VAL A 5 9.14 -15.30 -41.25
N MET A 6 9.08 -14.29 -40.40
CA MET A 6 8.89 -14.25 -38.93
C MET A 6 7.75 -15.12 -38.36
N ALA A 7 7.95 -15.61 -37.13
CA ALA A 7 6.88 -15.83 -36.15
C ALA A 7 7.39 -15.44 -34.75
N GLY A 8 6.97 -14.26 -34.28
CA GLY A 8 7.17 -13.82 -32.90
C GLY A 8 6.12 -14.45 -31.99
N SER A 9 6.56 -15.19 -30.99
CA SER A 9 5.72 -15.73 -29.92
C SER A 9 5.73 -14.77 -28.72
N ASN A 10 4.64 -14.01 -28.58
CA ASN A 10 4.32 -13.25 -27.38
C ASN A 10 4.14 -14.21 -26.19
N SER A 11 5.00 -14.06 -25.19
CA SER A 11 4.87 -14.75 -23.90
C SER A 11 3.72 -14.10 -23.12
N LYS A 12 2.61 -14.84 -22.96
CA LYS A 12 1.49 -14.45 -22.11
C LYS A 12 1.86 -14.76 -20.66
N ASP A 13 1.98 -13.72 -19.86
CA ASP A 13 2.01 -13.78 -18.39
C ASP A 13 0.88 -14.67 -17.88
N ALA A 14 1.23 -15.81 -17.28
CA ALA A 14 0.31 -16.65 -16.54
C ALA A 14 0.03 -15.99 -15.18
N GLY A 15 -0.68 -14.86 -15.18
CA GLY A 15 -1.43 -14.38 -14.03
C GLY A 15 -2.80 -15.04 -14.05
N LEU A 16 -3.12 -15.90 -13.09
CA LEU A 16 -4.51 -16.27 -12.85
C LEU A 16 -5.23 -15.00 -12.38
N SER A 17 -5.80 -14.26 -13.33
CA SER A 17 -6.62 -13.11 -13.05
C SER A 17 -7.87 -13.57 -12.32
N PHE A 18 -8.28 -12.81 -11.30
CA PHE A 18 -9.58 -12.91 -10.63
C PHE A 18 -10.75 -13.02 -11.62
N ASN A 19 -10.56 -12.55 -12.87
CA ASN A 19 -11.47 -12.69 -14.00
C ASN A 19 -11.83 -14.14 -14.37
N SER A 20 -10.93 -15.11 -14.17
CA SER A 20 -11.15 -16.49 -14.63
C SER A 20 -12.18 -17.27 -13.79
N LEU A 21 -12.53 -16.79 -12.59
CA LEU A 21 -13.53 -17.45 -11.72
C LEU A 21 -14.96 -16.95 -11.95
N LEU A 22 -15.17 -15.84 -12.65
CA LEU A 22 -16.50 -15.22 -12.85
C LEU A 22 -17.17 -15.58 -14.19
N HIS A 23 -16.50 -16.34 -15.06
CA HIS A 23 -16.89 -16.46 -16.47
C HIS A 23 -17.92 -17.55 -16.81
N LEU A 24 -18.61 -18.12 -15.83
CA LEU A 24 -19.45 -19.32 -16.01
C LEU A 24 -20.94 -19.10 -15.77
N GLN A 25 -21.53 -18.02 -16.28
CA GLN A 25 -22.97 -17.94 -16.62
C GLN A 25 -23.33 -16.60 -17.26
N GLY A 26 -23.73 -16.63 -18.54
CA GLY A 26 -24.31 -15.49 -19.24
C GLY A 26 -25.34 -15.95 -20.27
N GLY A 27 -26.62 -15.75 -19.95
CA GLY A 27 -27.76 -15.85 -20.87
C GLY A 27 -28.20 -14.45 -21.32
N LEU A 28 -28.85 -14.39 -22.48
CA LEU A 28 -29.15 -13.19 -23.29
C LEU A 28 -30.06 -12.15 -22.60
N SER A 29 -29.65 -10.86 -22.64
CA SER A 29 -30.48 -9.67 -22.33
C SER A 29 -30.55 -8.76 -23.56
N SER A 30 -31.77 -8.32 -23.95
CA SER A 30 -32.07 -7.53 -25.15
C SER A 30 -32.21 -6.02 -24.87
N GLY A 31 -31.25 -5.42 -24.17
CA GLY A 31 -31.18 -3.98 -23.91
C GLY A 31 -29.78 -3.42 -24.21
N SER A 32 -29.65 -2.11 -24.42
CA SER A 32 -28.31 -1.50 -24.52
C SER A 32 -27.54 -1.73 -23.21
N PRO A 33 -26.25 -2.08 -23.22
CA PRO A 33 -25.48 -2.40 -22.02
C PRO A 33 -25.53 -1.31 -20.93
N GLU A 34 -25.62 -0.04 -21.32
CA GLU A 34 -25.73 1.08 -20.38
C GLU A 34 -27.07 1.10 -19.62
N MET A 35 -28.18 0.81 -20.31
CA MET A 35 -29.51 0.76 -19.68
C MET A 35 -29.60 -0.39 -18.66
N GLU A 36 -29.00 -1.53 -18.98
CA GLU A 36 -28.88 -2.65 -18.04
C GLU A 36 -28.02 -2.27 -16.84
N PHE A 37 -26.91 -1.56 -17.05
CA PHE A 37 -26.06 -1.06 -15.96
C PHE A 37 -26.83 -0.15 -14.99
N TYR A 38 -27.55 0.86 -15.49
CA TYR A 38 -28.32 1.77 -14.63
C TYR A 38 -29.44 1.05 -13.87
N THR A 39 -30.02 0.00 -14.47
CA THR A 39 -30.99 -0.86 -13.79
C THR A 39 -30.36 -1.56 -12.58
N TRP A 40 -29.16 -2.13 -12.75
CA TRP A 40 -28.45 -2.76 -11.64
C TRP A 40 -27.95 -1.77 -10.59
N VAL A 41 -27.48 -0.60 -11.00
CA VAL A 41 -27.11 0.48 -10.08
C VAL A 41 -28.30 0.89 -9.20
N ASN A 42 -29.48 1.10 -9.78
CA ASN A 42 -30.69 1.42 -9.01
C ASN A 42 -31.03 0.31 -7.99
N ASN A 43 -30.86 -0.95 -8.40
CA ASN A 43 -31.08 -2.13 -7.57
C ASN A 43 -30.08 -2.28 -6.40
N LEU A 44 -28.98 -1.52 -6.36
CA LEU A 44 -28.10 -1.47 -5.17
C LEU A 44 -28.75 -0.78 -3.97
N SER A 45 -29.75 0.09 -4.20
CA SER A 45 -30.39 0.86 -3.14
C SER A 45 -31.21 -0.01 -2.19
N SER A 46 -31.89 -1.04 -2.72
CA SER A 46 -32.71 -1.95 -1.91
C SER A 46 -31.91 -3.15 -1.40
N PRO A 47 -31.91 -3.45 -0.08
CA PRO A 47 -31.20 -4.59 0.49
C PRO A 47 -31.55 -5.95 -0.13
N GLU A 48 -32.79 -6.11 -0.60
CA GLU A 48 -33.30 -7.36 -1.18
C GLU A 48 -32.74 -7.63 -2.58
N THR A 49 -32.54 -6.58 -3.38
CA THR A 49 -32.03 -6.69 -4.76
C THR A 49 -30.53 -6.50 -4.87
N ARG A 50 -29.92 -5.90 -3.83
CA ARG A 50 -28.52 -5.48 -3.84
C ARG A 50 -27.54 -6.61 -4.10
N GLU A 51 -27.76 -7.78 -3.52
CA GLU A 51 -26.85 -8.92 -3.70
C GLU A 51 -26.73 -9.36 -5.15
N LYS A 52 -27.87 -9.48 -5.84
CA LYS A 52 -27.91 -9.80 -7.27
C LYS A 52 -27.28 -8.67 -8.09
N ALA A 53 -27.58 -7.41 -7.75
CA ALA A 53 -27.02 -6.25 -8.43
C ALA A 53 -25.49 -6.20 -8.34
N LEU A 54 -24.90 -6.49 -7.17
CA LEU A 54 -23.44 -6.58 -7.01
C LEU A 54 -22.82 -7.60 -7.97
N LEU A 55 -23.44 -8.79 -8.06
CA LEU A 55 -22.94 -9.86 -8.92
C LEU A 55 -23.01 -9.48 -10.40
N GLU A 56 -24.13 -8.91 -10.86
CA GLU A 56 -24.29 -8.54 -12.27
C GLU A 56 -23.38 -7.36 -12.64
N LEU A 57 -23.25 -6.34 -11.78
CA LEU A 57 -22.32 -5.23 -12.01
C LEU A 57 -20.86 -5.72 -12.11
N CYS A 58 -20.46 -6.71 -11.31
CA CYS A 58 -19.13 -7.32 -11.43
C CYS A 58 -18.87 -7.94 -12.81
N LYS A 59 -19.90 -8.51 -13.47
CA LYS A 59 -19.77 -9.07 -14.82
C LYS A 59 -19.66 -7.99 -15.90
N MET A 60 -20.26 -6.83 -15.65
CA MET A 60 -20.28 -5.70 -16.59
C MET A 60 -19.02 -4.82 -16.55
N ARG A 61 -18.12 -5.05 -15.58
CA ARG A 61 -16.94 -4.17 -15.38
C ARG A 61 -15.98 -4.09 -16.57
N GLU A 62 -15.98 -5.10 -17.45
CA GLU A 62 -15.11 -5.17 -18.63
C GLU A 62 -15.83 -4.76 -19.92
N THR A 63 -17.17 -4.68 -19.89
CA THR A 63 -17.98 -4.37 -21.07
C THR A 63 -18.21 -2.87 -21.26
N LEU A 64 -18.04 -2.09 -20.20
CA LEU A 64 -18.25 -0.64 -20.21
C LEU A 64 -16.92 0.11 -19.97
N PRO A 65 -16.39 0.85 -20.96
CA PRO A 65 -15.17 1.62 -20.81
C PRO A 65 -15.23 2.66 -19.67
N ASP A 66 -16.38 3.31 -19.51
CA ASP A 66 -16.62 4.33 -18.48
C ASP A 66 -17.26 3.76 -17.20
N PHE A 67 -17.11 2.45 -16.95
CA PHE A 67 -17.75 1.77 -15.81
C PHE A 67 -17.49 2.47 -14.47
N ALA A 68 -16.24 2.81 -14.18
CA ALA A 68 -15.86 3.39 -12.89
C ALA A 68 -16.44 4.81 -12.68
N PRO A 69 -16.29 5.76 -13.64
CA PRO A 69 -16.99 7.05 -13.55
C PRO A 69 -18.51 6.90 -13.40
N LEU A 70 -19.15 6.03 -14.20
CA LEU A 70 -20.59 5.80 -14.11
C LEU A 70 -21.00 5.31 -12.72
N LEU A 71 -20.24 4.39 -12.14
CA LEU A 71 -20.49 3.84 -10.81
C LEU A 71 -20.27 4.89 -9.70
N TRP A 72 -19.21 5.70 -9.81
CA TRP A 72 -18.87 6.73 -8.82
C TRP A 72 -19.90 7.86 -8.75
N TYR A 73 -20.31 8.37 -9.91
CA TYR A 73 -21.23 9.52 -10.00
C TYR A 73 -22.70 9.14 -9.92
N SER A 74 -23.01 7.84 -9.85
CA SER A 74 -24.36 7.35 -9.59
C SER A 74 -24.76 7.57 -8.14
N PHE A 75 -25.91 8.20 -7.93
CA PHE A 75 -26.41 8.56 -6.60
C PHE A 75 -26.49 7.34 -5.67
N GLY A 76 -25.97 7.46 -4.45
CA GLY A 76 -26.05 6.43 -3.40
C GLY A 76 -25.22 5.16 -3.63
N THR A 77 -24.54 5.02 -4.77
CA THR A 77 -23.88 3.77 -5.17
C THR A 77 -22.68 3.45 -4.28
N VAL A 78 -21.73 4.38 -4.13
CA VAL A 78 -20.56 4.19 -3.26
C VAL A 78 -20.98 3.98 -1.80
N ALA A 79 -22.02 4.68 -1.34
CA ALA A 79 -22.58 4.49 0.00
C ALA A 79 -23.14 3.07 0.19
N ALA A 80 -23.84 2.52 -0.81
CA ALA A 80 -24.31 1.13 -0.77
C ALA A 80 -23.15 0.12 -0.72
N LEU A 81 -22.05 0.37 -1.46
CA LEU A 81 -20.84 -0.48 -1.38
C LEU A 81 -20.19 -0.43 0.01
N LEU A 82 -20.12 0.75 0.63
CA LEU A 82 -19.62 0.90 2.01
C LEU A 82 -20.54 0.24 3.04
N GLN A 83 -21.86 0.24 2.82
CA GLN A 83 -22.80 -0.50 3.65
C GLN A 83 -22.52 -2.01 3.60
N GLU A 84 -22.18 -2.57 2.45
CA GLU A 84 -21.81 -3.99 2.33
C GLU A 84 -20.52 -4.33 3.09
N ILE A 85 -19.55 -3.41 3.15
CA ILE A 85 -18.34 -3.58 3.96
C ILE A 85 -18.69 -3.55 5.45
N THR A 86 -19.38 -2.50 5.89
CA THR A 86 -19.68 -2.29 7.32
C THR A 86 -20.63 -3.35 7.88
N ALA A 87 -21.51 -3.92 7.06
CA ALA A 87 -22.37 -5.05 7.43
C ALA A 87 -21.59 -6.32 7.80
N VAL A 88 -20.34 -6.44 7.34
CA VAL A 88 -19.46 -7.58 7.65
C VAL A 88 -18.70 -7.41 8.96
N TYR A 89 -18.52 -6.18 9.46
CA TYR A 89 -17.73 -5.92 10.68
C TYR A 89 -18.15 -6.72 11.92
N PRO A 90 -19.44 -6.92 12.22
CA PRO A 90 -19.85 -7.75 13.35
C PRO A 90 -19.38 -9.20 13.26
N PHE A 91 -19.01 -9.67 12.05
CA PHE A 91 -18.58 -11.04 11.81
C PHE A 91 -17.05 -11.23 11.75
N ILE A 92 -16.31 -10.13 11.95
CA ILE A 92 -14.85 -10.12 11.95
C ILE A 92 -14.29 -10.52 13.32
N SER A 93 -14.91 -10.02 14.40
CA SER A 93 -14.55 -10.32 15.78
C SER A 93 -15.81 -10.43 16.64
N PRO A 94 -16.21 -11.65 17.11
CA PRO A 94 -15.54 -12.94 16.89
C PRO A 94 -15.62 -13.43 15.43
N PRO A 95 -14.69 -14.30 14.98
CA PRO A 95 -14.58 -14.69 13.58
C PRO A 95 -15.64 -15.71 13.17
N ASN A 96 -16.82 -15.26 12.76
CA ASN A 96 -17.96 -16.10 12.35
C ASN A 96 -18.45 -15.78 10.92
N LEU A 97 -17.57 -15.25 10.07
CA LEU A 97 -17.86 -14.96 8.66
C LEU A 97 -18.13 -16.23 7.84
N THR A 98 -19.31 -16.28 7.22
CA THR A 98 -19.70 -17.38 6.32
C THR A 98 -19.15 -17.20 4.90
N ALA A 99 -19.10 -18.28 4.13
CA ALA A 99 -18.70 -18.23 2.71
C ALA A 99 -19.62 -17.33 1.87
N HIS A 100 -20.93 -17.36 2.14
CA HIS A 100 -21.91 -16.53 1.46
C HIS A 100 -21.66 -15.02 1.72
N GLN A 101 -21.50 -14.64 2.98
CA GLN A 101 -21.20 -13.25 3.36
C GLN A 101 -19.88 -12.77 2.76
N SER A 102 -18.83 -13.60 2.80
CA SER A 102 -17.54 -13.30 2.18
C SER A 102 -17.68 -13.09 0.67
N ASN A 103 -18.37 -13.98 -0.06
CA ASN A 103 -18.57 -13.82 -1.50
C ASN A 103 -19.33 -12.54 -1.84
N ARG A 104 -20.38 -12.22 -1.09
CA ARG A 104 -21.20 -11.03 -1.29
C ARG A 104 -20.39 -9.74 -1.11
N VAL A 105 -19.66 -9.59 -0.01
CA VAL A 105 -18.82 -8.40 0.21
C VAL A 105 -17.66 -8.34 -0.77
N CYS A 106 -17.08 -9.48 -1.17
CA CYS A 106 -16.01 -9.51 -2.18
C CYS A 106 -16.49 -8.99 -3.55
N ASN A 107 -17.77 -9.15 -3.92
CA ASN A 107 -18.32 -8.49 -5.10
C ASN A 107 -18.30 -6.96 -4.94
N ALA A 108 -18.68 -6.42 -3.78
CA ALA A 108 -18.58 -4.99 -3.52
C ALA A 108 -17.11 -4.51 -3.55
N LEU A 109 -16.18 -5.27 -2.97
CA LEU A 109 -14.74 -4.97 -3.02
C LEU A 109 -14.20 -4.97 -4.45
N ALA A 110 -14.64 -5.89 -5.31
CA ALA A 110 -14.25 -5.92 -6.71
C ALA A 110 -14.71 -4.67 -7.47
N LEU A 111 -15.90 -4.14 -7.15
CA LEU A 111 -16.38 -2.87 -7.71
C LEU A 111 -15.55 -1.69 -7.19
N LEU A 112 -15.20 -1.67 -5.90
CA LEU A 112 -14.30 -0.66 -5.34
C LEU A 112 -12.90 -0.73 -5.96
N GLN A 113 -12.42 -1.92 -6.32
CA GLN A 113 -11.17 -2.09 -7.04
C GLN A 113 -11.20 -1.40 -8.43
N CYS A 114 -12.34 -1.45 -9.14
CA CYS A 114 -12.53 -0.71 -10.40
C CYS A 114 -12.45 0.81 -10.18
N LEU A 115 -13.04 1.31 -9.09
CA LEU A 115 -12.99 2.73 -8.74
C LEU A 115 -11.55 3.19 -8.37
N ALA A 116 -10.81 2.35 -7.66
CA ALA A 116 -9.42 2.59 -7.30
C ALA A 116 -8.47 2.57 -8.51
N SER A 117 -8.73 1.70 -9.50
CA SER A 117 -7.85 1.56 -10.67
C SER A 117 -8.07 2.65 -11.72
N HIS A 118 -9.25 3.24 -11.79
CA HIS A 118 -9.59 4.21 -12.84
C HIS A 118 -9.08 5.64 -12.52
N PRO A 119 -8.38 6.31 -13.45
CA PRO A 119 -7.71 7.59 -13.19
C PRO A 119 -8.66 8.71 -12.77
N VAL A 120 -9.89 8.75 -13.30
CA VAL A 120 -10.88 9.79 -12.97
C VAL A 120 -11.41 9.67 -11.53
N THR A 121 -11.61 8.44 -11.04
CA THR A 121 -12.28 8.20 -9.75
C THR A 121 -11.29 7.99 -8.61
N ARG A 122 -10.05 7.57 -8.91
CA ARG A 122 -9.03 7.25 -7.91
C ARG A 122 -8.74 8.37 -6.93
N THR A 123 -8.58 9.61 -7.43
CA THR A 123 -8.29 10.76 -6.56
C THR A 123 -9.44 11.00 -5.58
N GLU A 124 -10.68 10.93 -6.04
CA GLU A 124 -11.86 11.08 -5.19
C GLU A 124 -12.04 9.88 -4.22
N PHE A 125 -11.69 8.66 -4.67
CA PHE A 125 -11.65 7.45 -3.85
C PHE A 125 -10.68 7.59 -2.66
N LEU A 126 -9.50 8.17 -2.91
CA LEU A 126 -8.49 8.45 -1.87
C LEU A 126 -8.95 9.58 -0.93
N LYS A 127 -9.47 10.68 -1.48
CA LYS A 127 -10.01 11.81 -0.68
C LYS A 127 -11.14 11.37 0.24
N ALA A 128 -11.99 10.45 -0.21
CA ALA A 128 -13.06 9.85 0.58
C ALA A 128 -12.57 8.84 1.64
N GLN A 129 -11.25 8.58 1.72
CA GLN A 129 -10.61 7.67 2.67
C GLN A 129 -11.19 6.25 2.67
N ILE A 130 -11.76 5.81 1.54
CA ILE A 130 -12.39 4.49 1.39
C ILE A 130 -11.45 3.33 1.76
N PRO A 131 -10.13 3.36 1.45
CA PRO A 131 -9.23 2.28 1.85
C PRO A 131 -9.23 1.94 3.35
N LEU A 132 -9.49 2.92 4.22
CA LEU A 132 -9.48 2.72 5.67
C LEU A 132 -10.56 1.73 6.13
N TYR A 133 -11.69 1.66 5.41
CA TYR A 133 -12.75 0.69 5.69
C TYR A 133 -12.27 -0.76 5.47
N LEU A 134 -11.20 -0.98 4.70
CA LEU A 134 -10.70 -2.30 4.36
C LEU A 134 -9.67 -2.82 5.37
N TYR A 135 -9.10 -1.96 6.21
CA TYR A 135 -8.03 -2.35 7.13
C TYR A 135 -8.49 -3.32 8.21
N ASN A 136 -9.76 -3.22 8.63
CA ASN A 136 -10.39 -4.20 9.51
C ASN A 136 -10.43 -5.60 8.90
N PHE A 137 -10.47 -5.72 7.57
CA PHE A 137 -10.41 -7.02 6.90
C PHE A 137 -8.97 -7.53 6.83
N LEU A 138 -8.01 -6.65 6.57
CA LEU A 138 -6.58 -6.99 6.48
C LEU A 138 -5.98 -7.40 7.82
N SER A 139 -6.50 -6.90 8.94
CA SER A 139 -6.04 -7.25 10.30
C SER A 139 -6.54 -8.62 10.81
N THR A 140 -7.38 -9.30 10.04
CA THR A 140 -7.91 -10.61 10.44
C THR A 140 -6.87 -11.72 10.40
N THR A 141 -6.87 -12.59 11.39
CA THR A 141 -5.90 -13.71 11.52
C THR A 141 -6.49 -15.08 11.23
N SER A 142 -7.83 -15.19 11.11
CA SER A 142 -8.51 -16.46 10.83
C SER A 142 -8.09 -17.02 9.47
N ARG A 143 -7.65 -18.28 9.44
CA ARG A 143 -7.19 -18.99 8.22
C ARG A 143 -8.32 -19.69 7.45
N ASN A 144 -9.57 -19.50 7.88
CA ASN A 144 -10.71 -20.08 7.18
C ASN A 144 -10.84 -19.47 5.78
N ARG A 145 -11.27 -20.28 4.81
CA ARG A 145 -11.41 -19.87 3.40
C ARG A 145 -12.18 -18.55 3.20
N PRO A 146 -13.30 -18.27 3.90
CA PRO A 146 -13.99 -16.98 3.77
C PRO A 146 -13.12 -15.77 4.15
N PHE A 147 -12.26 -15.90 5.17
CA PHE A 147 -11.37 -14.84 5.63
C PHE A 147 -10.16 -14.66 4.71
N GLU A 148 -9.56 -15.76 4.23
CA GLU A 148 -8.49 -15.70 3.21
C GLU A 148 -8.97 -14.99 1.94
N TYR A 149 -10.17 -15.33 1.47
CA TYR A 149 -10.76 -14.70 0.29
C TYR A 149 -11.05 -13.21 0.51
N LEU A 150 -11.56 -12.85 1.70
CA LEU A 150 -11.81 -11.47 2.08
C LEU A 150 -10.52 -10.63 2.10
N ARG A 151 -9.45 -11.15 2.73
CA ARG A 151 -8.14 -10.49 2.76
C ARG A 151 -7.56 -10.31 1.36
N LEU A 152 -7.56 -11.38 0.56
CA LEU A 152 -7.04 -11.32 -0.81
C LEU A 152 -7.76 -10.27 -1.67
N THR A 153 -9.09 -10.23 -1.59
CA THR A 153 -9.89 -9.26 -2.36
C THR A 153 -9.66 -7.82 -1.88
N SER A 154 -9.53 -7.63 -0.56
CA SER A 154 -9.20 -6.33 0.04
C SER A 154 -7.80 -5.85 -0.37
N LEU A 155 -6.81 -6.73 -0.37
CA LEU A 155 -5.47 -6.45 -0.90
C LEU A 155 -5.51 -6.11 -2.39
N GLY A 156 -6.44 -6.67 -3.16
CA GLY A 156 -6.65 -6.32 -4.57
C GLY A 156 -6.99 -4.84 -4.76
N VAL A 157 -7.81 -4.26 -3.88
CA VAL A 157 -8.14 -2.83 -3.89
C VAL A 157 -6.92 -1.98 -3.55
N ILE A 158 -6.19 -2.32 -2.49
CA ILE A 158 -4.97 -1.59 -2.09
C ILE A 158 -3.88 -1.71 -3.15
N GLY A 159 -3.71 -2.91 -3.72
CA GLY A 159 -2.78 -3.18 -4.81
C GLY A 159 -3.10 -2.39 -6.07
N ALA A 160 -4.39 -2.18 -6.38
CA ALA A 160 -4.79 -1.34 -7.50
C ALA A 160 -4.37 0.13 -7.30
N LEU A 161 -4.45 0.65 -6.07
CA LEU A 161 -3.96 1.99 -5.73
C LEU A 161 -2.43 2.07 -5.86
N ALA A 162 -1.72 1.14 -5.21
CA ALA A 162 -0.26 1.12 -5.20
C ALA A 162 0.35 0.90 -6.58
N LYS A 163 -0.35 0.18 -7.48
CA LYS A 163 0.10 -0.08 -8.86
C LYS A 163 0.26 1.19 -9.71
N THR A 164 -0.43 2.27 -9.34
CA THR A 164 -0.51 3.48 -10.17
C THR A 164 0.74 4.34 -10.10
N ASP A 165 1.60 4.09 -9.12
CA ASP A 165 2.84 4.85 -8.88
C ASP A 165 2.60 6.36 -8.67
N GLU A 166 1.36 6.75 -8.33
CA GLU A 166 0.98 8.13 -8.02
C GLU A 166 1.48 8.54 -6.63
N PRO A 167 2.23 9.66 -6.50
CA PRO A 167 2.79 10.09 -5.22
C PRO A 167 1.73 10.28 -4.12
N ASP A 168 0.54 10.77 -4.48
CA ASP A 168 -0.57 10.97 -3.53
C ASP A 168 -1.10 9.64 -2.98
N ALA A 169 -1.16 8.60 -3.82
CA ALA A 169 -1.60 7.27 -3.40
C ALA A 169 -0.55 6.64 -2.45
N ILE A 170 0.73 6.76 -2.79
CA ILE A 170 1.82 6.28 -1.93
C ILE A 170 1.83 7.03 -0.60
N SER A 171 1.74 8.37 -0.63
CA SER A 171 1.71 9.20 0.58
C SER A 171 0.53 8.85 1.48
N PHE A 172 -0.67 8.69 0.91
CA PHE A 172 -1.84 8.23 1.65
C PHE A 172 -1.56 6.89 2.35
N LEU A 173 -1.08 5.89 1.60
CA LEU A 173 -0.83 4.54 2.12
C LEU A 173 0.25 4.53 3.24
N LEU A 174 1.31 5.32 3.10
CA LEU A 174 2.35 5.44 4.13
C LEU A 174 1.82 6.06 5.42
N ASN A 175 0.91 7.03 5.31
CA ASN A 175 0.35 7.76 6.45
C ASN A 175 -0.78 6.99 7.18
N THR A 176 -1.21 5.85 6.66
CA THR A 176 -2.35 5.10 7.17
C THR A 176 -2.00 3.68 7.63
N GLU A 177 -0.75 3.43 8.03
CA GLU A 177 -0.33 2.14 8.63
C GLU A 177 -0.55 0.90 7.75
N ILE A 178 -0.48 1.02 6.41
CA ILE A 178 -0.58 -0.17 5.54
C ILE A 178 0.60 -1.14 5.71
N ILE A 179 1.78 -0.62 6.08
CA ILE A 179 3.03 -1.40 6.15
C ILE A 179 2.91 -2.52 7.20
N PRO A 180 2.54 -2.25 8.48
CA PRO A 180 2.31 -3.30 9.46
C PRO A 180 1.34 -4.39 8.99
N LEU A 181 0.24 -4.00 8.33
CA LEU A 181 -0.76 -4.94 7.80
C LEU A 181 -0.16 -5.83 6.70
N CYS A 182 0.60 -5.25 5.76
CA CYS A 182 1.25 -6.01 4.71
C CYS A 182 2.29 -6.98 5.28
N LEU A 183 3.12 -6.54 6.23
CA LEU A 183 4.12 -7.39 6.87
C LEU A 183 3.50 -8.59 7.59
N HIS A 184 2.40 -8.37 8.32
CA HIS A 184 1.68 -9.46 8.99
C HIS A 184 1.14 -10.51 8.00
N ILE A 185 0.58 -10.05 6.87
CA ILE A 185 0.07 -10.94 5.82
C ILE A 185 1.22 -11.66 5.09
N MET A 186 2.33 -10.96 4.84
CA MET A 186 3.54 -11.53 4.24
C MET A 186 4.12 -12.68 5.08
N GLU A 187 4.02 -12.59 6.40
CA GLU A 187 4.48 -13.63 7.31
C GLU A 187 3.52 -14.83 7.37
N THR A 188 2.22 -14.58 7.52
CA THR A 188 1.25 -15.62 7.93
C THR A 188 0.15 -15.98 6.92
N GLY A 189 -0.02 -15.20 5.84
CA GLY A 189 -1.11 -15.37 4.89
C GLY A 189 -0.93 -16.54 3.90
N SER A 190 -1.96 -16.79 3.08
CA SER A 190 -1.85 -17.69 1.93
C SER A 190 -0.84 -17.19 0.89
N GLU A 191 -0.30 -18.08 0.05
CA GLU A 191 0.68 -17.75 -0.99
C GLU A 191 0.23 -16.57 -1.87
N LEU A 192 -1.04 -16.57 -2.29
CA LEU A 192 -1.61 -15.49 -3.10
C LEU A 192 -1.64 -14.16 -2.32
N SER A 193 -2.07 -14.19 -1.06
CA SER A 193 -2.09 -12.99 -0.20
C SER A 193 -0.68 -12.46 0.07
N LYS A 194 0.29 -13.35 0.35
CA LYS A 194 1.71 -12.99 0.47
C LYS A 194 2.22 -12.32 -0.79
N THR A 195 1.88 -12.85 -1.97
CA THR A 195 2.27 -12.27 -3.26
C THR A 195 1.75 -10.85 -3.41
N VAL A 196 0.46 -10.61 -3.17
CA VAL A 196 -0.12 -9.27 -3.33
C VAL A 196 0.39 -8.30 -2.26
N ALA A 197 0.54 -8.73 -1.01
CA ALA A 197 1.10 -7.90 0.06
C ALA A 197 2.56 -7.51 -0.21
N THR A 198 3.37 -8.46 -0.70
CA THR A 198 4.77 -8.18 -1.10
C THR A 198 4.83 -7.26 -2.31
N PHE A 199 3.91 -7.40 -3.27
CA PHE A 199 3.79 -6.46 -4.38
C PHE A 199 3.47 -5.04 -3.89
N ILE A 200 2.56 -4.87 -2.93
CA ILE A 200 2.27 -3.56 -2.33
C ILE A 200 3.52 -3.01 -1.64
N MET A 201 4.21 -3.82 -0.81
CA MET A 201 5.46 -3.41 -0.16
C MET A 201 6.55 -3.02 -1.18
N GLN A 202 6.66 -3.74 -2.30
CA GLN A 202 7.57 -3.38 -3.37
C GLN A 202 7.21 -2.01 -3.95
N LYS A 203 5.92 -1.73 -4.21
CA LYS A 203 5.48 -0.44 -4.74
C LYS A 203 5.77 0.72 -3.78
N LEU A 204 5.56 0.51 -2.49
CA LEU A 204 5.92 1.50 -1.47
C LEU A 204 7.44 1.74 -1.44
N LEU A 205 8.26 0.68 -1.49
CA LEU A 205 9.72 0.80 -1.52
C LEU A 205 10.24 1.47 -2.79
N GLN A 206 9.58 1.26 -3.94
CA GLN A 206 9.99 1.85 -5.21
C GLN A 206 9.94 3.39 -5.18
N ASP A 207 9.01 3.95 -4.42
CA ASP A 207 8.95 5.39 -4.15
C ASP A 207 10.07 5.84 -3.19
N ASN A 208 10.59 7.05 -3.38
CA ASN A 208 11.66 7.57 -2.52
C ASN A 208 11.16 7.87 -1.11
N ASN A 209 9.96 8.43 -0.95
CA ASN A 209 9.40 8.72 0.38
C ASN A 209 9.12 7.41 1.13
N GLY A 210 8.65 6.37 0.42
CA GLY A 210 8.44 5.06 1.02
C GLY A 210 9.72 4.35 1.44
N LEU A 211 10.79 4.42 0.63
CA LEU A 211 12.11 3.92 1.02
C LEU A 211 12.64 4.66 2.26
N ASP A 212 12.59 6.00 2.25
CA ASP A 212 13.05 6.82 3.37
C ASP A 212 12.24 6.56 4.64
N TYR A 213 10.93 6.36 4.52
CA TYR A 213 10.05 6.02 5.65
C TYR A 213 10.45 4.70 6.31
N ILE A 214 10.70 3.66 5.52
CA ILE A 214 11.08 2.33 6.00
C ILE A 214 12.49 2.36 6.60
N CYS A 215 13.43 3.05 5.96
CA CYS A 215 14.82 3.15 6.41
C CYS A 215 15.05 4.27 7.43
N HIS A 216 14.01 4.99 7.85
CA HIS A 216 14.12 6.12 8.77
C HIS A 216 14.71 5.72 10.13
N THR A 217 14.19 4.63 10.69
CA THR A 217 14.61 4.06 11.97
C THR A 217 15.13 2.65 11.76
N TYR A 218 16.08 2.22 12.59
CA TYR A 218 16.55 0.84 12.58
C TYR A 218 15.42 -0.17 12.80
N GLU A 219 14.48 0.10 13.71
CA GLU A 219 13.37 -0.81 14.04
C GLU A 219 12.47 -1.12 12.84
N ARG A 220 12.03 -0.08 12.10
CA ARG A 220 11.22 -0.25 10.88
C ARG A 220 11.94 -1.08 9.83
N PHE A 221 13.21 -0.76 9.54
CA PHE A 221 14.02 -1.52 8.61
C PHE A 221 14.19 -2.97 9.06
N ALA A 222 14.55 -3.19 10.32
CA ALA A 222 14.80 -4.51 10.89
C ALA A 222 13.55 -5.38 10.79
N HIS A 223 12.38 -4.85 11.12
CA HIS A 223 11.12 -5.59 11.00
C HIS A 223 10.85 -6.03 9.55
N VAL A 224 11.01 -5.13 8.56
CA VAL A 224 10.87 -5.49 7.14
C VAL A 224 11.89 -6.55 6.72
N ALA A 225 13.15 -6.39 7.10
CA ALA A 225 14.23 -7.32 6.76
C ALA A 225 14.01 -8.72 7.37
N THR A 226 13.55 -8.80 8.62
CA THR A 226 13.23 -10.07 9.28
C THR A 226 12.11 -10.81 8.55
N VAL A 227 11.00 -10.13 8.22
CA VAL A 227 9.89 -10.75 7.49
C VAL A 227 10.34 -11.24 6.11
N LEU A 228 11.09 -10.42 5.37
CA LEU A 228 11.66 -10.84 4.08
C LEU A 228 12.62 -12.03 4.21
N SER A 229 13.40 -12.11 5.30
CA SER A 229 14.30 -13.25 5.57
C SER A 229 13.50 -14.54 5.77
N THR A 230 12.47 -14.51 6.62
CA THR A 230 11.58 -15.65 6.84
C THR A 230 10.90 -16.11 5.55
N MET A 231 10.51 -15.16 4.69
CA MET A 231 9.94 -15.49 3.38
C MET A 231 10.95 -16.19 2.46
N VAL A 232 12.21 -15.76 2.44
CA VAL A 232 13.25 -16.43 1.64
C VAL A 232 13.44 -17.88 2.08
N GLU A 233 13.47 -18.15 3.39
CA GLU A 233 13.59 -19.50 3.93
C GLU A 233 12.40 -20.40 3.54
N GLN A 234 11.19 -19.84 3.49
CA GLN A 234 9.99 -20.54 3.02
C GLN A 234 10.05 -20.79 1.51
N LEU A 235 10.49 -19.81 0.73
CA LEU A 235 10.61 -19.91 -0.72
C LEU A 235 11.61 -20.97 -1.17
N ALA A 236 12.66 -21.21 -0.41
CA ALA A 236 13.61 -22.30 -0.68
C ALA A 236 12.94 -23.69 -0.64
N LYS A 237 11.81 -23.82 0.06
CA LYS A 237 11.02 -25.07 0.17
C LYS A 237 9.85 -25.10 -0.80
N GLU A 238 9.10 -24.01 -0.88
CA GLU A 238 7.82 -23.93 -1.61
C GLU A 238 7.99 -23.55 -3.10
N GLN A 239 9.14 -22.99 -3.49
CA GLN A 239 9.51 -22.65 -4.88
C GLN A 239 8.51 -21.75 -5.63
N SER A 240 7.86 -20.80 -4.95
CA SER A 240 6.98 -19.82 -5.60
C SER A 240 7.76 -18.71 -6.33
N THR A 241 7.90 -18.83 -7.65
CA THR A 241 8.72 -17.89 -8.46
C THR A 241 8.16 -16.47 -8.43
N ARG A 242 6.83 -16.32 -8.49
CA ARG A 242 6.20 -14.99 -8.49
C ARG A 242 6.50 -14.22 -7.21
N LEU A 243 6.39 -14.89 -6.05
CA LEU A 243 6.67 -14.29 -4.76
C LEU A 243 8.17 -13.95 -4.63
N LEU A 244 9.05 -14.86 -5.05
CA LEU A 244 10.50 -14.64 -5.05
C LEU A 244 10.92 -13.40 -5.84
N LYS A 245 10.30 -13.14 -7.01
CA LYS A 245 10.57 -11.90 -7.78
C LYS A 245 10.34 -10.66 -6.94
N HIS A 246 9.20 -10.57 -6.26
CA HIS A 246 8.87 -9.40 -5.43
C HIS A 246 9.83 -9.25 -4.25
N VAL A 247 10.18 -10.36 -3.59
CA VAL A 247 11.15 -10.37 -2.47
C VAL A 247 12.52 -9.85 -2.92
N ILE A 248 13.05 -10.32 -4.05
CA ILE A 248 14.34 -9.87 -4.59
C ILE A 248 14.28 -8.36 -4.93
N ARG A 249 13.17 -7.88 -5.49
CA ARG A 249 12.99 -6.45 -5.80
C ARG A 249 12.92 -5.59 -4.55
N CYS A 250 12.31 -6.07 -3.47
CA CYS A 250 12.32 -5.37 -2.17
C CYS A 250 13.76 -5.24 -1.63
N TYR A 251 14.54 -6.33 -1.60
CA TYR A 251 15.94 -6.27 -1.15
C TYR A 251 16.80 -5.37 -2.02
N GLN A 252 16.66 -5.44 -3.35
CA GLN A 252 17.36 -4.55 -4.28
C GLN A 252 17.10 -3.09 -3.92
N ARG A 253 15.82 -2.74 -3.71
CA ARG A 253 15.45 -1.35 -3.42
C ARG A 253 15.91 -0.89 -2.04
N LEU A 254 15.88 -1.76 -1.03
CA LEU A 254 16.46 -1.47 0.29
C LEU A 254 17.98 -1.19 0.20
N CYS A 255 18.70 -1.85 -0.71
CA CYS A 255 20.14 -1.66 -0.93
C CYS A 255 20.50 -0.26 -1.49
N ASP A 256 19.53 0.47 -2.03
CA ASP A 256 19.76 1.84 -2.49
C ASP A 256 19.99 2.82 -1.32
N ASN A 257 19.43 2.52 -0.13
CA ASN A 257 19.67 3.30 1.08
C ASN A 257 20.99 2.85 1.74
N SER A 258 21.90 3.80 2.02
CA SER A 258 23.23 3.48 2.56
C SER A 258 23.19 2.73 3.90
N ARG A 259 22.32 3.14 4.82
CA ARG A 259 22.20 2.50 6.15
C ARG A 259 21.64 1.08 6.04
N ALA A 260 20.60 0.91 5.24
CA ALA A 260 20.00 -0.41 5.00
C ALA A 260 20.98 -1.33 4.27
N ARG A 261 21.72 -0.82 3.28
CA ARG A 261 22.78 -1.56 2.59
C ARG A 261 23.84 -2.06 3.55
N ASP A 262 24.32 -1.21 4.45
CA ASP A 262 25.34 -1.60 5.44
C ASP A 262 24.82 -2.71 6.37
N ALA A 263 23.56 -2.63 6.80
CA ALA A 263 22.92 -3.68 7.59
C ALA A 263 22.72 -4.98 6.80
N LEU A 264 22.28 -4.90 5.54
CA LEU A 264 22.06 -6.05 4.65
C LEU A 264 23.34 -6.84 4.37
N ARG A 265 24.52 -6.23 4.47
CA ARG A 265 25.79 -7.00 4.40
C ARG A 265 25.89 -8.08 5.48
N ASN A 266 25.25 -7.86 6.63
CA ASN A 266 25.30 -8.79 7.76
C ASN A 266 24.05 -9.68 7.87
N CYS A 267 22.91 -9.26 7.32
CA CYS A 267 21.63 -9.98 7.49
C CYS A 267 20.96 -10.48 6.20
N LEU A 268 21.57 -10.32 5.01
CA LEU A 268 21.02 -10.92 3.79
C LEU A 268 21.01 -12.47 3.90
N PRO A 269 19.88 -13.14 3.65
CA PRO A 269 19.78 -14.60 3.71
C PRO A 269 20.78 -15.32 2.80
N GLU A 270 21.38 -16.41 3.29
CA GLU A 270 22.37 -17.20 2.53
C GLU A 270 21.81 -17.78 1.23
N ALA A 271 20.53 -18.17 1.22
CA ALA A 271 19.85 -18.69 0.02
C ALA A 271 19.79 -17.67 -1.14
N LEU A 272 19.95 -16.37 -0.87
CA LEU A 272 20.08 -15.33 -1.91
C LEU A 272 21.53 -15.09 -2.35
N ARG A 273 22.51 -15.61 -1.62
CA ARG A 273 23.95 -15.48 -1.92
C ARG A 273 24.49 -16.71 -2.65
N ASP A 274 23.89 -17.86 -2.43
CA ASP A 274 24.28 -19.12 -3.03
C ASP A 274 23.47 -19.45 -4.30
N ASN A 275 23.53 -20.71 -4.74
CA ASN A 275 22.85 -21.18 -5.94
C ASN A 275 21.44 -21.77 -5.67
N THR A 276 20.85 -21.53 -4.49
CA THR A 276 19.55 -22.13 -4.09
C THR A 276 18.45 -21.84 -5.11
N PHE A 277 18.35 -20.61 -5.59
CA PHE A 277 17.28 -20.19 -6.51
C PHE A 277 17.64 -20.24 -7.99
N THR A 278 18.84 -20.74 -8.36
CA THR A 278 19.32 -20.72 -9.75
C THR A 278 18.37 -21.46 -10.69
N ALA A 279 17.90 -22.66 -10.29
CA ALA A 279 16.96 -23.45 -11.08
C ALA A 279 15.59 -22.78 -11.22
N GLN A 280 15.10 -22.15 -10.15
CA GLN A 280 13.79 -21.50 -10.12
C GLN A 280 13.75 -20.21 -10.96
N LEU A 281 14.91 -19.56 -11.15
CA LEU A 281 15.03 -18.30 -11.87
C LEU A 281 15.48 -18.45 -13.33
N VAL A 282 15.66 -19.67 -13.85
CA VAL A 282 16.17 -19.91 -15.22
C VAL A 282 15.40 -19.13 -16.28
N ASP A 283 14.07 -19.13 -16.18
CA ASP A 283 13.18 -18.44 -17.13
C ASP A 283 12.98 -16.95 -16.79
N GLU A 284 13.70 -16.43 -15.80
CA GLU A 284 13.52 -15.09 -15.23
C GLU A 284 14.80 -14.24 -15.27
N PRO A 285 15.32 -13.93 -16.48
CA PRO A 285 16.63 -13.29 -16.65
C PRO A 285 16.71 -11.89 -16.01
N ALA A 286 15.59 -11.16 -15.99
CA ALA A 286 15.54 -9.85 -15.33
C ALA A 286 15.71 -9.97 -13.80
N THR A 287 15.12 -11.00 -13.20
CA THR A 287 15.19 -11.25 -11.75
C THR A 287 16.56 -11.80 -11.35
N GLN A 288 17.13 -12.69 -12.16
CA GLN A 288 18.52 -13.14 -11.99
C GLN A 288 19.50 -11.97 -12.01
N ARG A 289 19.34 -11.05 -12.97
CA ARG A 289 20.17 -9.84 -13.05
C ARG A 289 20.02 -8.96 -11.81
N CYS A 290 18.79 -8.75 -11.34
CA CYS A 290 18.54 -8.01 -10.10
C CYS A 290 19.24 -8.64 -8.89
N LEU A 291 19.18 -9.97 -8.76
CA LEU A 291 19.85 -10.71 -7.68
C LEU A 291 21.37 -10.58 -7.77
N ALA A 292 21.95 -10.76 -8.97
CA ALA A 292 23.37 -10.60 -9.19
C ALA A 292 23.86 -9.18 -8.84
N LEU A 293 23.13 -8.15 -9.25
CA LEU A 293 23.45 -6.76 -8.91
C LEU A 293 23.34 -6.49 -7.40
N LEU A 294 22.33 -7.04 -6.72
CA LEU A 294 22.19 -6.94 -5.27
C LEU A 294 23.42 -7.53 -4.55
N VAL A 295 23.82 -8.75 -4.92
CA VAL A 295 24.98 -9.42 -4.32
C VAL A 295 26.27 -8.64 -4.62
N GLU A 296 26.45 -8.16 -5.85
CA GLU A 296 27.61 -7.34 -6.23
C GLU A 296 27.68 -6.03 -5.44
N GLN A 297 26.56 -5.31 -5.30
CA GLN A 297 26.50 -4.06 -4.54
C GLN A 297 26.86 -4.25 -3.06
N LEU A 298 26.47 -5.38 -2.46
CA LEU A 298 26.78 -5.69 -1.08
C LEU A 298 28.23 -6.15 -0.89
N ALA A 299 28.82 -6.81 -1.89
CA ALA A 299 30.22 -7.22 -1.88
C ALA A 299 31.21 -6.04 -2.02
N ARG A 300 30.79 -4.91 -2.60
CA ARG A 300 31.66 -3.73 -2.71
C ARG A 300 32.04 -3.18 -1.32
N PRO A 301 33.34 -2.93 -1.07
CA PRO A 301 33.80 -2.32 0.17
C PRO A 301 33.08 -0.99 0.40
N ALA A 302 32.70 -0.71 1.65
CA ALA A 302 32.19 0.61 1.99
C ALA A 302 33.27 1.64 1.67
N VAL A 303 33.03 2.50 0.67
CA VAL A 303 33.89 3.66 0.45
C VAL A 303 33.73 4.55 1.68
N PRO A 304 34.79 4.80 2.46
CA PRO A 304 34.71 5.74 3.56
C PRO A 304 34.25 7.07 2.96
N ALA A 305 33.13 7.61 3.44
CA ALA A 305 32.77 8.99 3.15
C ALA A 305 33.98 9.83 3.56
N ALA A 306 34.61 10.50 2.59
CA ALA A 306 35.84 11.23 2.79
C ALA A 306 35.72 12.09 4.05
N ALA A 307 36.51 11.75 5.07
CA ALA A 307 36.70 12.58 6.23
C ALA A 307 37.13 13.95 5.73
N GLY A 308 36.31 14.97 5.98
CA GLY A 308 36.70 16.35 5.77
C GLY A 308 38.05 16.57 6.44
N VAL A 309 39.06 16.92 5.64
CA VAL A 309 40.41 17.19 6.11
C VAL A 309 40.33 18.29 7.18
N PRO A 310 40.81 18.08 8.42
CA PRO A 310 41.01 19.16 9.37
C PRO A 310 42.22 19.96 8.90
N GLY A 311 41.99 21.20 8.44
CA GLY A 311 43.06 22.13 8.11
C GLY A 311 43.91 22.45 9.35
N ALA A 312 45.19 22.16 9.26
CA ALA A 312 46.21 22.53 10.25
C ALA A 312 46.63 24.01 10.07
N PRO A 313 47.27 24.62 11.09
CA PRO A 313 47.23 26.06 11.37
C PRO A 313 48.27 26.87 10.57
N GLY A 314 47.94 28.14 10.37
CA GLY A 314 48.81 29.13 9.73
C GLY A 314 49.84 29.73 10.67
N GLU A 315 51.05 29.91 10.15
CA GLU A 315 52.08 30.84 10.63
C GLU A 315 52.80 31.46 9.42
N GLY A 316 53.15 32.75 9.50
CA GLY A 316 54.33 33.27 8.81
C GLY A 316 54.16 34.33 7.71
N ILE A 317 53.76 35.54 8.09
CA ILE A 317 54.37 36.86 7.79
C ILE A 317 55.27 37.00 6.54
N GLY A 318 54.96 37.99 5.69
CA GLY A 318 55.90 38.57 4.71
C GLY A 318 55.35 39.82 4.00
N ASN A 319 55.64 41.00 4.56
CA ASN A 319 55.37 42.35 4.02
C ASN A 319 56.20 42.63 2.74
N ALA A 320 55.64 43.37 1.77
CA ALA A 320 56.19 44.65 1.29
C ALA A 320 55.30 45.30 0.20
N SER A 321 55.15 46.62 0.40
CA SER A 321 54.45 47.68 -0.35
C SER A 321 54.90 47.91 -1.81
N VAL A 322 54.07 48.58 -2.62
CA VAL A 322 54.34 49.89 -3.28
C VAL A 322 53.06 50.45 -3.97
N THR A 323 52.67 51.66 -3.53
CA THR A 323 51.99 52.86 -4.16
C THR A 323 51.38 52.76 -5.58
N ASP A 324 50.36 53.51 -6.07
CA ASP A 324 49.79 54.83 -5.75
C ASP A 324 48.53 55.15 -6.62
N VAL A 325 47.79 56.21 -6.24
CA VAL A 325 46.87 57.13 -6.96
C VAL A 325 45.55 56.65 -7.59
N GLY A 326 44.44 57.31 -7.20
CA GLY A 326 43.46 57.80 -8.20
C GLY A 326 41.97 57.96 -7.87
N THR A 327 41.63 58.86 -6.93
CA THR A 327 40.55 59.89 -7.02
C THR A 327 39.09 59.59 -7.46
N GLY A 328 38.15 60.03 -6.62
CA GLY A 328 36.81 60.57 -6.97
C GLY A 328 35.64 59.67 -6.58
N GLY A 329 34.87 59.89 -5.50
CA GLY A 329 33.83 60.94 -5.34
C GLY A 329 32.49 60.44 -5.92
N VAL A 330 31.29 60.55 -5.36
CA VAL A 330 30.66 61.30 -4.25
C VAL A 330 29.23 60.70 -4.06
N SER A 331 28.75 60.64 -2.80
CA SER A 331 27.34 60.62 -2.29
C SER A 331 26.32 59.56 -2.78
N GLY A 332 25.38 59.06 -1.96
CA GLY A 332 25.00 59.34 -0.56
C GLY A 332 24.18 58.16 0.02
N ILE A 333 24.26 57.84 1.32
CA ILE A 333 23.35 58.25 2.44
C ILE A 333 21.85 58.23 2.01
N ILE A 334 20.91 57.46 2.59
CA ILE A 334 20.37 57.49 3.97
C ILE A 334 19.39 56.30 4.20
N GLU A 335 19.48 55.70 5.40
CA GLU A 335 18.46 55.10 6.32
C GLU A 335 17.30 54.24 5.76
N GLY A 336 16.92 53.10 6.33
CA GLY A 336 16.96 52.67 7.73
C GLY A 336 15.63 52.98 8.41
N ASN A 337 14.75 51.98 8.63
CA ASN A 337 14.13 51.77 9.95
C ASN A 337 13.27 50.49 10.01
N SER A 338 13.52 49.69 11.05
CA SER A 338 12.54 48.80 11.67
C SER A 338 11.47 49.61 12.41
N PRO A 339 10.43 48.95 12.94
CA PRO A 339 10.42 48.83 14.40
C PRO A 339 10.00 47.45 14.91
N SER A 340 10.34 47.22 16.17
CA SER A 340 10.11 46.02 16.97
C SER A 340 9.19 46.33 18.17
N VAL A 341 8.67 45.24 18.76
CA VAL A 341 8.23 45.04 20.16
C VAL A 341 6.74 45.26 20.54
N GLY A 342 6.20 44.23 21.23
CA GLY A 342 5.01 44.27 22.10
C GLY A 342 4.37 42.88 22.34
N THR A 343 5.02 41.96 23.08
CA THR A 343 4.66 41.49 24.46
C THR A 343 3.43 40.57 24.65
N ASN A 344 3.73 39.31 25.01
CA ASN A 344 3.13 38.38 26.01
C ASN A 344 1.62 38.38 26.34
N ALA A 345 1.00 37.19 26.25
CA ALA A 345 0.30 36.54 27.37
C ALA A 345 0.05 35.04 27.11
N SER A 346 0.49 34.20 28.06
CA SER A 346 0.29 32.76 28.14
C SER A 346 -0.98 32.41 28.91
N VAL A 347 -1.72 31.37 28.49
CA VAL A 347 -2.76 30.70 29.30
C VAL A 347 -2.66 29.18 29.10
N PRO A 348 -2.54 28.35 30.16
CA PRO A 348 -2.54 26.88 30.09
C PRO A 348 -3.95 26.28 30.32
N PRO A 349 -4.15 24.96 30.13
CA PRO A 349 -5.46 24.37 29.80
C PRO A 349 -6.26 23.92 31.03
N SER A 350 -7.60 23.97 30.93
CA SER A 350 -8.51 23.49 31.98
C SER A 350 -9.23 22.19 31.62
N SER A 351 -9.15 21.25 32.57
CA SER A 351 -10.14 20.25 32.99
C SER A 351 -10.50 19.08 32.05
N ASN A 352 -9.95 17.92 32.40
CA ASN A 352 -10.48 16.58 32.14
C ASN A 352 -11.90 16.41 32.74
N PRO A 353 -12.78 15.62 32.08
CA PRO A 353 -14.04 15.15 32.69
C PRO A 353 -13.80 13.92 33.61
N PRO A 354 -14.69 13.67 34.59
CA PRO A 354 -14.59 12.55 35.53
C PRO A 354 -15.01 11.21 34.88
N PRO A 355 -14.60 10.05 35.45
CA PRO A 355 -14.79 8.74 34.84
C PRO A 355 -16.23 8.23 34.96
N MET A 356 -16.76 7.69 33.85
CA MET A 356 -18.00 6.89 33.83
C MET A 356 -17.82 5.61 34.65
N LYS A 357 -18.63 5.45 35.69
CA LYS A 357 -18.79 4.19 36.43
C LYS A 357 -19.72 3.25 35.67
N THR A 358 -19.29 2.00 35.61
CA THR A 358 -19.95 0.81 35.06
C THR A 358 -21.35 0.63 35.63
N ALA A 359 -22.34 0.45 34.74
CA ALA A 359 -23.69 0.03 35.09
C ALA A 359 -23.73 -1.49 35.20
N LEU A 360 -23.64 -2.01 36.42
CA LEU A 360 -24.10 -3.35 36.79
C LEU A 360 -24.49 -3.30 38.28
N GLU A 361 -25.62 -3.92 38.61
CA GLU A 361 -26.18 -4.13 39.95
C GLU A 361 -27.01 -2.99 40.58
N ALA A 362 -28.32 -3.02 40.31
CA ALA A 362 -29.36 -2.77 41.30
C ALA A 362 -30.72 -3.25 40.75
N GLN A 363 -30.97 -4.56 40.86
CA GLN A 363 -32.33 -5.09 40.97
C GLN A 363 -32.76 -4.91 42.42
N GLU A 364 -33.86 -4.20 42.66
CA GLU A 364 -34.87 -4.52 43.70
C GLU A 364 -35.96 -3.44 43.68
N GLY A 365 -37.23 -3.84 43.59
CA GLY A 365 -38.37 -2.92 43.72
C GLY A 365 -39.61 -3.30 42.90
N VAL A 366 -40.18 -4.48 43.15
CA VAL A 366 -41.55 -4.83 42.69
C VAL A 366 -42.56 -4.31 43.72
N PRO A 367 -43.61 -3.55 43.33
CA PRO A 367 -44.77 -3.34 44.19
C PRO A 367 -45.95 -4.25 43.77
N LYS A 368 -46.49 -5.00 44.74
CA LYS A 368 -47.85 -5.56 44.68
C LYS A 368 -48.88 -4.43 44.90
N PRO A 369 -50.07 -4.56 44.29
CA PRO A 369 -51.31 -4.67 45.08
C PRO A 369 -52.33 -5.58 44.35
N ASP A 370 -53.50 -5.96 44.85
CA ASP A 370 -54.07 -6.15 46.18
C ASP A 370 -55.20 -7.18 45.95
N SER A 371 -55.43 -8.03 46.93
CA SER A 371 -56.53 -8.99 46.92
C SER A 371 -57.88 -8.32 47.21
N SER A 372 -58.85 -8.51 46.32
CA SER A 372 -60.29 -8.68 46.62
C SER A 372 -60.98 -9.34 45.44
#